data_AF-A0A0J9W8Z0-F1
#
_entry.id   AF-A0A0J9W8Z0-F1
#
_cell.length_a   1.000
_cell.length_b   1.000
_cell.length_c   1.000
_cell.angle_alpha   90.00
_cell.angle_beta   90.00
_cell.angle_gamma   90.00
#
_symmetry.space_group_name_H-M   'P 1'
#
loop_
_entity.id
_entity.type
_entity.pdbx_description
1 polymer ?
#
loop_
_entity_poly.entity_id
_entity_poly.type
_entity_poly.pdbx_seq_one_letter_code
_entity_poly.pdbx_strand_id
1 'polypeptide(L)'
;MYVMCDVVANHMGKGISDHKPSPLNEQSSYHTPCDIDYSNQNSIEQCEIAGLPDLNTGSDTVKKVLYDWIKWLVSEYSFDGIRIDTVKHVEKPFWPGFQDAAGVYAIGEVWDGGPDYLAGYAQVMPGLLNYAMYYPMNRFYQQKGDPSDVVAMHDEISNKFPDPTILGTFIDNHDNPRWLSQKNDKALLKNALAYVILARGIPIVYYGTEQGYAGGNDPANREDLWRSSFSTNADLYQHISRLSKARSAVGGLGGNDHKHLYSQNSAYAWSRADGDLIVLTLNRGQGYSGQYCFNTGKNNKTWDKVFGSGTVTSDGNGQVCVSYTNGEPEVLVASS
;
A
#
# COMPACT_ATOMS: atom_id res chain seq x y z
N MET A 1 -18.63 -6.40 1.68
CA MET A 1 -17.34 -6.02 1.07
C MET A 1 -17.52 -4.62 0.53
N TYR A 2 -16.52 -3.77 0.67
CA TYR A 2 -16.54 -2.44 0.07
C TYR A 2 -16.01 -2.48 -1.37
N VAL A 3 -16.46 -1.54 -2.20
CA VAL A 3 -15.97 -1.34 -3.56
C VAL A 3 -15.33 0.04 -3.65
N MET A 4 -14.04 0.06 -3.98
CA MET A 4 -13.29 1.29 -4.24
C MET A 4 -13.11 1.44 -5.76
N CYS A 5 -13.47 2.61 -6.30
CA CYS A 5 -13.34 2.91 -7.73
C CYS A 5 -12.06 3.71 -8.01
N ASP A 6 -11.34 3.35 -9.06
CA ASP A 6 -10.21 4.15 -9.55
C ASP A 6 -10.71 5.30 -10.42
N VAL A 7 -10.23 6.52 -10.18
CA VAL A 7 -10.67 7.75 -10.87
C VAL A 7 -9.49 8.61 -11.28
N VAL A 8 -9.60 9.24 -12.45
CA VAL A 8 -8.61 10.17 -13.00
C VAL A 8 -9.25 11.54 -13.14
N ALA A 9 -8.63 12.56 -12.55
CA ALA A 9 -9.05 13.97 -12.70
C ALA A 9 -8.01 14.81 -13.47
N ASN A 10 -6.81 14.26 -13.70
CA ASN A 10 -5.68 14.97 -14.28
C ASN A 10 -5.78 15.15 -15.80
N HIS A 11 -6.03 14.06 -16.52
CA HIS A 11 -5.92 14.03 -17.97
C HIS A 11 -7.06 13.26 -18.61
N MET A 12 -7.17 13.37 -19.92
CA MET A 12 -8.07 12.58 -20.75
C MET A 12 -7.26 11.70 -21.72
N GLY A 13 -7.95 10.83 -22.45
CA GLY A 13 -7.35 10.10 -23.56
C GLY A 13 -6.90 11.04 -24.70
N LYS A 14 -6.31 10.49 -25.75
CA LYS A 14 -5.99 11.26 -26.96
C LYS A 14 -7.27 11.58 -27.73
N GLY A 15 -7.31 12.75 -28.37
CA GLY A 15 -8.42 13.18 -29.23
C GLY A 15 -9.43 14.10 -28.52
N ILE A 16 -9.00 15.33 -28.21
CA ILE A 16 -9.81 16.31 -27.46
C ILE A 16 -11.23 16.47 -28.02
N SER A 17 -11.40 16.55 -29.34
CA SER A 17 -12.73 16.73 -29.97
C SER A 17 -13.76 15.67 -29.57
N ASP A 18 -13.30 14.47 -29.22
CA ASP A 18 -14.15 13.32 -28.92
C ASP A 18 -14.56 13.30 -27.45
N HIS A 19 -13.84 14.02 -26.59
CA HIS A 19 -14.07 14.03 -25.16
C HIS A 19 -15.47 14.51 -24.81
N LYS A 20 -16.03 13.94 -23.75
CA LYS A 20 -17.36 14.27 -23.23
C LYS A 20 -17.29 14.23 -21.70
N PRO A 21 -18.16 14.98 -21.01
CA PRO A 21 -19.13 15.95 -21.54
C PRO A 21 -18.48 17.26 -22.03
N SER A 22 -19.26 18.16 -22.62
CA SER A 22 -18.80 19.55 -22.85
C SER A 22 -18.53 20.25 -21.50
N PRO A 23 -17.48 21.10 -21.38
CA PRO A 23 -16.60 21.60 -22.43
C PRO A 23 -15.29 20.80 -22.59
N LEU A 24 -15.22 19.55 -22.12
CA LEU A 24 -14.01 18.74 -22.27
C LEU A 24 -13.66 18.47 -23.74
N ASN A 25 -14.58 18.70 -24.68
CA ASN A 25 -14.32 18.63 -26.11
C ASN A 25 -13.58 19.85 -26.71
N GLU A 26 -13.17 20.80 -25.88
CA GLU A 26 -12.54 22.05 -26.31
C GLU A 26 -11.11 22.18 -25.77
N GLN A 27 -10.18 22.67 -26.58
CA GLN A 27 -8.78 22.89 -26.19
C GLN A 27 -8.64 23.82 -24.97
N SER A 28 -9.60 24.73 -24.77
CA SER A 28 -9.67 25.66 -23.63
C SER A 28 -9.76 24.95 -22.27
N SER A 29 -10.21 23.68 -22.25
CA SER A 29 -10.27 22.86 -21.03
C SER A 29 -8.94 22.21 -20.66
N TYR A 30 -7.88 22.41 -21.45
CA TYR A 30 -6.58 21.76 -21.29
C TYR A 30 -5.44 22.78 -21.19
N HIS A 31 -4.37 22.41 -20.51
CA HIS A 31 -3.11 23.12 -20.60
C HIS A 31 -2.51 23.02 -22.01
N THR A 32 -1.55 23.89 -22.32
CA THR A 32 -0.80 23.78 -23.58
C THR A 32 0.16 22.60 -23.49
N PRO A 33 0.22 21.72 -24.51
CA PRO A 33 1.09 20.55 -24.47
C PRO A 33 2.56 20.90 -24.20
N CYS A 34 3.16 20.21 -23.22
CA CYS A 34 4.58 20.29 -22.89
C CYS A 34 5.06 18.98 -22.24
N ASP A 35 6.36 18.75 -22.26
CA ASP A 35 7.01 17.65 -21.55
C ASP A 35 7.22 18.02 -20.06
N ILE A 36 7.01 17.06 -19.16
CA ILE A 36 7.18 17.27 -17.72
C ILE A 36 8.68 17.38 -17.35
N ASP A 37 9.05 18.49 -16.70
CA ASP A 37 10.25 18.61 -15.89
C ASP A 37 9.94 18.23 -14.43
N TYR A 38 10.33 17.02 -14.04
CA TYR A 38 10.11 16.48 -12.69
C TYR A 38 10.89 17.20 -11.57
N SER A 39 11.74 18.19 -11.90
CA SER A 39 12.37 19.07 -10.91
C SER A 39 11.54 20.33 -10.61
N ASN A 40 10.46 20.57 -11.37
CA ASN A 40 9.63 21.75 -11.26
C ASN A 40 8.15 21.36 -11.03
N GLN A 41 7.65 21.60 -9.82
CA GLN A 41 6.26 21.26 -9.46
C GLN A 41 5.22 21.88 -10.40
N ASN A 42 5.41 23.10 -10.89
CA ASN A 42 4.48 23.71 -11.83
C ASN A 42 4.47 22.98 -13.18
N SER A 43 5.61 22.41 -13.61
CA SER A 43 5.67 21.60 -14.82
C SER A 43 5.01 20.23 -14.60
N ILE A 44 5.21 19.61 -13.43
CA ILE A 44 4.51 18.37 -13.06
C ILE A 44 2.99 18.55 -13.11
N GLU A 45 2.50 19.73 -12.71
CA GLU A 45 1.07 20.06 -12.62
C GLU A 45 0.42 20.57 -13.93
N GLN A 46 1.19 20.89 -14.97
CA GLN A 46 0.66 21.57 -16.17
C GLN A 46 1.14 20.97 -17.50
N CYS A 47 2.01 19.96 -17.47
CA CYS A 47 2.54 19.29 -18.64
C CYS A 47 2.02 17.85 -18.75
N GLU A 48 2.03 17.31 -19.96
CA GLU A 48 1.33 16.08 -20.28
C GLU A 48 2.06 14.84 -19.77
N ILE A 49 1.46 14.13 -18.81
CA ILE A 49 1.91 12.79 -18.44
C ILE A 49 1.64 11.82 -19.60
N ALA A 50 2.68 11.12 -20.07
CA ALA A 50 2.61 10.15 -21.18
C ALA A 50 2.02 10.71 -22.50
N GLY A 51 2.09 12.03 -22.73
CA GLY A 51 1.50 12.69 -23.90
C GLY A 51 -0.03 12.60 -23.93
N LEU A 52 -0.65 12.61 -22.75
CA LEU A 52 -2.10 12.65 -22.55
C LEU A 52 -2.54 14.09 -22.30
N PRO A 53 -3.60 14.58 -22.99
CA PRO A 53 -4.11 15.94 -22.80
C PRO A 53 -4.40 16.25 -21.32
N ASP A 54 -3.65 17.22 -20.80
CA ASP A 54 -3.66 17.61 -19.39
C ASP A 54 -4.76 18.65 -19.12
N LEU A 55 -5.72 18.34 -18.24
CA LEU A 55 -6.86 19.21 -17.96
C LEU A 55 -6.41 20.45 -17.19
N ASN A 56 -6.96 21.61 -17.56
CA ASN A 56 -6.79 22.83 -16.79
C ASN A 56 -7.66 22.81 -15.53
N THR A 57 -7.21 22.05 -14.53
CA THR A 57 -7.86 21.87 -13.24
C THR A 57 -7.95 23.16 -12.43
N GLY A 58 -7.17 24.20 -12.78
CA GLY A 58 -7.30 25.54 -12.19
C GLY A 58 -8.58 26.29 -12.60
N SER A 59 -9.20 25.91 -13.73
CA SER A 59 -10.43 26.51 -14.25
C SER A 59 -11.66 26.11 -13.44
N ASP A 60 -12.43 27.09 -12.95
CA ASP A 60 -13.70 26.84 -12.23
C ASP A 60 -14.69 26.00 -13.05
N THR A 61 -14.66 26.16 -14.38
CA THR A 61 -15.50 25.37 -15.28
C THR A 61 -15.11 23.89 -15.25
N VAL A 62 -13.81 23.58 -15.35
CA VAL A 62 -13.30 22.20 -15.34
C VAL A 62 -13.52 21.57 -13.95
N LYS A 63 -13.21 22.32 -12.87
CA LYS A 63 -13.51 21.90 -11.49
C LYS A 63 -14.96 21.49 -11.33
N LYS A 64 -15.88 22.36 -11.77
CA LYS A 64 -17.31 22.08 -11.66
C LYS A 64 -17.70 20.79 -12.37
N VAL A 65 -17.21 20.57 -13.59
CA VAL A 65 -17.49 19.32 -14.34
C VAL A 65 -17.00 18.10 -13.57
N LEU A 66 -15.76 18.13 -13.07
CA LEU A 66 -15.16 17.00 -12.35
C LEU A 66 -15.82 16.75 -10.98
N TYR A 67 -16.21 17.81 -10.27
CA TYR A 67 -16.88 17.71 -8.97
C TYR A 67 -18.32 17.18 -9.11
N ASP A 68 -19.06 17.67 -10.09
CA ASP A 68 -20.40 17.14 -10.40
C ASP A 68 -20.31 15.67 -10.82
N TRP A 69 -19.30 15.33 -11.63
CA TRP A 69 -19.06 13.96 -12.11
C TRP A 69 -18.75 12.99 -10.97
N ILE A 70 -17.80 13.31 -10.08
CA ILE A 70 -17.41 12.38 -9.01
C ILE A 70 -18.57 12.17 -8.02
N LYS A 71 -19.33 13.23 -7.72
CA LYS A 71 -20.55 13.15 -6.91
C LYS A 71 -21.58 12.23 -7.55
N TRP A 72 -21.82 12.37 -8.86
CA TRP A 72 -22.71 11.48 -9.59
C TRP A 72 -22.21 10.04 -9.58
N LEU A 73 -20.93 9.81 -9.89
CA LEU A 73 -20.34 8.47 -10.00
C LEU A 73 -20.49 7.69 -8.69
N VAL A 74 -20.14 8.32 -7.57
CA VAL A 74 -20.26 7.70 -6.24
C VAL A 74 -21.72 7.42 -5.91
N SER A 75 -22.62 8.39 -6.16
CA SER A 75 -24.05 8.23 -5.86
C SER A 75 -24.74 7.18 -6.73
N GLU A 76 -24.44 7.13 -8.02
CA GLU A 76 -25.09 6.25 -8.99
C GLU A 76 -24.72 4.79 -8.75
N TYR A 77 -23.43 4.53 -8.54
CA TYR A 77 -22.90 3.16 -8.41
C TYR A 77 -22.71 2.73 -6.95
N SER A 78 -22.98 3.61 -5.99
CA SER A 78 -22.83 3.36 -4.55
C SER A 78 -21.42 2.87 -4.18
N PHE A 79 -20.38 3.51 -4.74
CA PHE A 79 -19.00 3.22 -4.36
C PHE A 79 -18.73 3.64 -2.91
N ASP A 80 -18.00 2.82 -2.15
CA ASP A 80 -17.70 3.07 -0.74
C ASP A 80 -16.43 3.93 -0.54
N GLY A 81 -15.63 4.07 -1.60
CA GLY A 81 -14.41 4.87 -1.61
C GLY A 81 -13.86 5.02 -3.01
N ILE A 82 -12.84 5.87 -3.15
CA ILE A 82 -12.16 6.11 -4.43
C ILE A 82 -10.64 6.01 -4.27
N ARG A 83 -9.96 5.48 -5.29
CA ARG A 83 -8.52 5.65 -5.48
C ARG A 83 -8.33 6.72 -6.55
N ILE A 84 -7.59 7.76 -6.24
CA ILE A 84 -7.37 8.88 -7.15
C ILE A 84 -6.00 8.71 -7.79
N ASP A 85 -5.99 8.57 -9.11
CA ASP A 85 -4.78 8.50 -9.92
C ASP A 85 -4.03 9.84 -9.97
N THR A 86 -2.72 9.79 -10.21
CA THR A 86 -1.89 10.93 -10.66
C THR A 86 -2.01 12.20 -9.82
N VAL A 87 -2.19 12.06 -8.50
CA VAL A 87 -2.49 13.18 -7.60
C VAL A 87 -1.48 14.32 -7.68
N LYS A 88 -0.20 13.98 -7.84
CA LYS A 88 0.88 14.97 -7.84
C LYS A 88 0.92 15.88 -9.06
N HIS A 89 0.15 15.53 -10.09
CA HIS A 89 0.03 16.23 -11.37
C HIS A 89 -1.14 17.24 -11.38
N VAL A 90 -1.86 17.40 -10.28
CA VAL A 90 -2.90 18.43 -10.15
C VAL A 90 -2.58 19.32 -8.95
N GLU A 91 -2.83 20.62 -9.08
CA GLU A 91 -2.53 21.57 -8.02
C GLU A 91 -3.30 21.26 -6.73
N LYS A 92 -2.61 21.29 -5.59
CA LYS A 92 -3.18 20.90 -4.29
C LYS A 92 -4.54 21.53 -3.94
N PRO A 93 -4.81 22.82 -4.25
CA PRO A 93 -6.11 23.44 -3.99
C PRO A 93 -7.31 22.79 -4.69
N PHE A 94 -7.11 21.96 -5.72
CA PHE A 94 -8.19 21.21 -6.38
C PHE A 94 -8.78 20.11 -5.48
N TRP A 95 -7.93 19.44 -4.69
CA TRP A 95 -8.29 18.17 -4.04
C TRP A 95 -9.34 18.27 -2.92
N PRO A 96 -9.34 19.29 -2.03
CA PRO A 96 -10.35 19.36 -0.97
C PRO A 96 -11.78 19.41 -1.52
N GLY A 97 -12.02 20.21 -2.57
CA GLY A 97 -13.34 20.29 -3.22
C GLY A 97 -13.74 18.99 -3.92
N PHE A 98 -12.79 18.31 -4.55
CA PHE A 98 -13.02 17.00 -5.18
C PHE A 98 -13.36 15.93 -4.14
N GLN A 99 -12.61 15.89 -3.03
CA GLN A 99 -12.84 15.00 -1.89
C GLN A 99 -14.22 15.23 -1.26
N ASP A 100 -14.59 16.49 -1.03
CA ASP A 100 -15.90 16.85 -0.48
C ASP A 100 -17.04 16.45 -1.42
N ALA A 101 -16.87 16.63 -2.73
CA ALA A 101 -17.85 16.24 -3.73
C ALA A 101 -18.02 14.71 -3.82
N ALA A 102 -16.94 13.95 -3.69
CA ALA A 102 -16.98 12.48 -3.65
C ALA A 102 -17.74 11.98 -2.42
N GLY A 103 -17.58 12.62 -1.26
CA GLY A 103 -18.33 12.30 -0.04
C GLY A 103 -18.02 10.93 0.58
N VAL A 104 -16.95 10.27 0.12
CA VAL A 104 -16.47 8.96 0.58
C VAL A 104 -14.97 8.99 0.84
N TYR A 105 -14.41 7.97 1.47
CA TYR A 105 -12.97 7.89 1.69
C TYR A 105 -12.22 7.88 0.34
N ALA A 106 -11.19 8.73 0.20
CA ALA A 106 -10.27 8.68 -0.93
C ALA A 106 -8.86 8.33 -0.51
N ILE A 107 -8.18 7.58 -1.38
CA ILE A 107 -6.76 7.32 -1.30
C ILE A 107 -6.06 7.82 -2.58
N GLY A 108 -5.14 8.77 -2.41
CA GLY A 108 -4.42 9.39 -3.52
C GLY A 108 -3.15 8.65 -3.93
N GLU A 109 -2.88 8.62 -5.23
CA GLU A 109 -1.60 8.17 -5.78
C GLU A 109 -0.65 9.35 -5.98
N VAL A 110 0.25 9.54 -5.01
CA VAL A 110 1.41 10.42 -5.15
C VAL A 110 2.63 9.53 -5.32
N TRP A 111 3.00 9.27 -6.59
CA TRP A 111 4.13 8.40 -6.91
C TRP A 111 5.46 9.09 -6.64
N ASP A 112 5.86 9.11 -5.37
CA ASP A 112 7.13 9.65 -4.87
C ASP A 112 7.55 8.93 -3.57
N GLY A 113 8.84 8.64 -3.42
CA GLY A 113 9.37 7.93 -2.25
C GLY A 113 9.78 8.85 -1.09
N GLY A 114 9.77 10.16 -1.29
CA GLY A 114 10.13 11.17 -0.31
C GLY A 114 8.99 11.41 0.67
N PRO A 115 9.16 11.12 1.97
CA PRO A 115 8.08 11.24 2.94
C PRO A 115 7.65 12.70 3.16
N ASP A 116 8.54 13.68 2.98
CA ASP A 116 8.19 15.10 3.03
C ASP A 116 7.28 15.53 1.87
N TYR A 117 7.61 15.09 0.64
CA TYR A 117 6.80 15.38 -0.53
C TYR A 117 5.41 14.75 -0.40
N LEU A 118 5.38 13.46 0.00
CA LEU A 118 4.15 12.71 0.22
C LEU A 118 3.28 13.33 1.32
N ALA A 119 3.86 13.63 2.48
CA ALA A 119 3.15 14.28 3.60
C ALA A 119 2.59 15.66 3.22
N GLY A 120 3.20 16.34 2.25
CA GLY A 120 2.70 17.58 1.69
C GLY A 120 1.30 17.48 1.04
N TYR A 121 0.79 16.28 0.76
CA TYR A 121 -0.57 16.03 0.28
C TYR A 121 -1.53 15.56 1.38
N ALA A 122 -1.03 15.15 2.55
CA ALA A 122 -1.87 14.62 3.64
C ALA A 122 -2.83 15.66 4.26
N GLN A 123 -2.69 16.95 3.91
CA GLN A 123 -3.60 18.01 4.34
C GLN A 123 -4.76 18.24 3.36
N VAL A 124 -4.67 17.73 2.13
CA VAL A 124 -5.66 17.98 1.06
C VAL A 124 -6.42 16.73 0.63
N MET A 125 -6.09 15.58 1.24
CA MET A 125 -6.77 14.31 1.02
C MET A 125 -6.69 13.39 2.24
N PRO A 126 -7.65 12.48 2.41
CA PRO A 126 -7.69 11.60 3.58
C PRO A 126 -6.50 10.63 3.58
N GLY A 127 -6.42 9.76 2.58
CA GLY A 127 -5.38 8.74 2.50
C GLY A 127 -4.44 8.95 1.32
N LEU A 128 -3.26 8.32 1.41
CA LEU A 128 -2.28 8.25 0.33
C LEU A 128 -1.76 6.83 0.19
N LEU A 129 -1.47 6.41 -1.04
CA LEU A 129 -0.67 5.20 -1.29
C LEU A 129 0.73 5.42 -0.69
N ASN A 130 1.16 4.50 0.16
CA ASN A 130 2.36 4.66 0.96
C ASN A 130 3.64 4.32 0.17
N TYR A 131 3.91 5.09 -0.89
CA TYR A 131 5.12 4.95 -1.70
C TYR A 131 6.40 5.19 -0.87
N ALA A 132 6.35 6.04 0.16
CA ALA A 132 7.46 6.22 1.08
C ALA A 132 7.89 4.90 1.75
N MET A 133 6.94 4.07 2.21
CA MET A 133 7.25 2.72 2.72
C MET A 133 7.58 1.71 1.62
N TYR A 134 6.97 1.81 0.44
CA TYR A 134 7.15 0.86 -0.66
C TYR A 134 8.64 0.60 -0.96
N TYR A 135 9.46 1.65 -1.04
CA TYR A 135 10.88 1.52 -1.40
C TYR A 135 11.74 0.81 -0.34
N PRO A 136 11.83 1.25 0.93
CA PRO A 136 12.62 0.55 1.95
C PRO A 136 12.09 -0.86 2.23
N MET A 137 10.77 -1.06 2.20
CA MET A 137 10.17 -2.38 2.36
C MET A 137 10.63 -3.34 1.25
N ASN A 138 10.58 -2.89 -0.01
CA ASN A 138 11.11 -3.67 -1.14
C ASN A 138 12.61 -3.93 -0.99
N ARG A 139 13.43 -2.93 -0.64
CA ARG A 139 14.88 -3.13 -0.43
C ARG A 139 15.15 -4.19 0.64
N PHE A 140 14.51 -4.08 1.80
CA PHE A 140 14.72 -5.03 2.90
C PHE A 140 14.36 -6.46 2.48
N TYR A 141 13.13 -6.70 2.00
CA TYR A 141 12.67 -8.05 1.65
C TYR A 141 13.29 -8.60 0.36
N GLN A 142 13.83 -7.76 -0.53
CA GLN A 142 14.62 -8.22 -1.68
C GLN A 142 16.11 -8.44 -1.37
N GLN A 143 16.52 -8.32 -0.09
CA GLN A 143 17.90 -8.50 0.38
C GLN A 143 18.86 -7.42 -0.14
N LYS A 144 18.38 -6.18 -0.26
CA LYS A 144 19.12 -5.00 -0.73
C LYS A 144 19.18 -3.89 0.31
N GLY A 145 18.74 -4.15 1.54
CA GLY A 145 18.70 -3.18 2.63
C GLY A 145 18.45 -3.83 3.97
N ASP A 146 18.47 -3.01 5.02
CA ASP A 146 18.39 -3.43 6.41
C ASP A 146 17.00 -3.19 7.01
N PRO A 147 16.59 -3.97 8.03
CA PRO A 147 15.32 -3.75 8.71
C PRO A 147 15.22 -2.36 9.38
N SER A 148 16.37 -1.75 9.71
CA SER A 148 16.43 -0.39 10.25
C SER A 148 15.86 0.67 9.29
N ASP A 149 16.01 0.49 7.98
CA ASP A 149 15.48 1.44 6.99
C ASP A 149 13.95 1.42 6.98
N VAL A 150 13.37 0.23 7.17
CA VAL A 150 11.91 0.04 7.28
C VAL A 150 11.38 0.69 8.56
N VAL A 151 12.09 0.52 9.68
CA VAL A 151 11.73 1.16 10.96
C VAL A 151 11.85 2.68 10.87
N ALA A 152 12.96 3.19 10.35
CA ALA A 152 13.19 4.63 10.22
C ALA A 152 12.12 5.30 9.37
N MET A 153 11.78 4.74 8.20
CA MET A 153 10.73 5.28 7.35
C MET A 153 9.33 5.19 8.00
N HIS A 154 9.04 4.08 8.70
CA HIS A 154 7.78 3.95 9.45
C HIS A 154 7.64 5.05 10.50
N ASP A 155 8.72 5.36 11.23
CA ASP A 155 8.74 6.40 12.25
C ASP A 155 8.67 7.81 11.63
N GLU A 156 9.35 8.05 10.51
CA GLU A 156 9.21 9.31 9.76
C GLU A 156 7.77 9.55 9.32
N ILE A 157 7.09 8.53 8.81
CA ILE A 157 5.68 8.61 8.44
C ILE A 157 4.81 8.87 9.68
N SER A 158 5.10 8.20 10.80
CA SER A 158 4.39 8.44 12.07
C SER A 158 4.46 9.90 12.52
N ASN A 159 5.60 10.55 12.27
CA ASN A 159 5.86 11.92 12.69
C ASN A 159 5.31 12.97 11.72
N LYS A 160 5.22 12.65 10.42
CA LYS A 160 4.86 13.62 9.37
C LYS A 160 3.37 13.59 8.99
N PHE A 161 2.69 12.46 9.16
CA PHE A 161 1.29 12.31 8.74
C PHE A 161 0.34 12.57 9.91
N PRO A 162 -0.76 13.33 9.71
CA PRO A 162 -1.77 13.53 10.75
C PRO A 162 -2.38 12.22 11.23
N ASP A 163 -2.67 11.32 10.29
CA ASP A 163 -3.12 9.97 10.56
C ASP A 163 -2.43 8.98 9.61
N PRO A 164 -1.44 8.21 10.08
CA PRO A 164 -0.78 7.22 9.25
C PRO A 164 -1.55 5.88 9.15
N THR A 165 -2.68 5.71 9.85
CA THR A 165 -3.50 4.49 9.81
C THR A 165 -4.35 4.39 8.54
N ILE A 166 -4.58 5.52 7.88
CA ILE A 166 -5.34 5.63 6.63
C ILE A 166 -4.44 5.61 5.38
N LEU A 167 -3.15 5.30 5.53
CA LEU A 167 -2.26 5.09 4.38
C LEU A 167 -2.42 3.69 3.81
N GLY A 168 -2.37 3.56 2.48
CA GLY A 168 -2.43 2.28 1.78
C GLY A 168 -1.06 1.63 1.68
N THR A 169 -0.87 0.50 2.35
CA THR A 169 0.40 -0.25 2.32
C THR A 169 0.34 -1.32 1.24
N PHE A 170 1.32 -1.33 0.32
CA PHE A 170 1.41 -2.26 -0.80
C PHE A 170 2.88 -2.60 -1.11
N ILE A 171 3.13 -3.74 -1.77
CA ILE A 171 4.49 -4.18 -2.13
C ILE A 171 4.76 -4.19 -3.64
N ASP A 172 3.70 -4.28 -4.45
CA ASP A 172 3.69 -4.16 -5.90
C ASP A 172 2.32 -3.64 -6.38
N ASN A 173 2.26 -3.22 -7.65
CA ASN A 173 1.06 -2.71 -8.31
C ASN A 173 1.17 -2.87 -9.83
N HIS A 174 0.32 -2.17 -10.59
CA HIS A 174 0.27 -2.25 -12.05
C HIS A 174 1.28 -1.34 -12.77
N ASP A 175 1.95 -0.43 -12.07
CA ASP A 175 2.92 0.49 -12.67
C ASP A 175 4.38 0.12 -12.36
N ASN A 176 4.59 -0.80 -11.41
CA ASN A 176 5.89 -1.34 -11.05
C ASN A 176 5.95 -2.83 -11.39
N PRO A 177 7.15 -3.39 -11.68
CA PRO A 177 7.29 -4.83 -11.86
C PRO A 177 6.71 -5.61 -10.70
N ARG A 178 6.13 -6.80 -10.98
CA ARG A 178 5.67 -7.68 -9.90
C ARG A 178 6.84 -8.06 -9.01
N TRP A 179 6.54 -8.26 -7.73
CA TRP A 179 7.57 -8.52 -6.74
C TRP A 179 8.46 -9.72 -7.09
N LEU A 180 7.85 -10.83 -7.52
CA LEU A 180 8.58 -12.05 -7.91
C LEU A 180 9.38 -11.91 -9.21
N SER A 181 9.10 -10.90 -10.05
CA SER A 181 9.94 -10.58 -11.21
C SER A 181 11.29 -10.01 -10.77
N GLN A 182 11.32 -9.31 -9.64
CA GLN A 182 12.52 -8.67 -9.10
C GLN A 182 13.31 -9.61 -8.18
N LYS A 183 12.60 -10.47 -7.43
CA LYS A 183 13.19 -11.46 -6.53
C LYS A 183 12.32 -12.71 -6.49
N ASN A 184 12.69 -13.73 -7.26
CA ASN A 184 11.93 -14.97 -7.36
C ASN A 184 12.16 -15.92 -6.16
N ASP A 185 11.77 -15.47 -4.96
CA ASP A 185 11.79 -16.23 -3.71
C ASP A 185 10.46 -16.00 -2.98
N LYS A 186 9.64 -17.06 -2.89
CA LYS A 186 8.32 -16.98 -2.27
C LYS A 186 8.38 -16.83 -0.75
N ALA A 187 9.43 -17.31 -0.08
CA ALA A 187 9.57 -17.10 1.36
C ALA A 187 9.78 -15.60 1.65
N LEU A 188 10.58 -14.91 0.84
CA LEU A 188 10.73 -13.45 0.95
C LEU A 188 9.43 -12.70 0.64
N LEU A 189 8.68 -13.09 -0.39
CA LEU A 189 7.37 -12.50 -0.67
C LEU A 189 6.38 -12.72 0.49
N LYS A 190 6.37 -13.92 1.09
CA LYS A 190 5.54 -14.21 2.28
C LYS A 190 5.85 -13.26 3.44
N ASN A 191 7.13 -12.93 3.66
CA ASN A 191 7.55 -11.96 4.67
C ASN A 191 7.09 -10.54 4.34
N ALA A 192 7.25 -10.11 3.08
CA ALA A 192 6.77 -8.81 2.64
C ALA A 192 5.24 -8.67 2.77
N LEU A 193 4.49 -9.72 2.41
CA LEU A 193 3.04 -9.77 2.58
C LEU A 193 2.61 -9.74 4.06
N ALA A 194 3.38 -10.36 4.96
CA ALA A 194 3.12 -10.25 6.39
C ALA A 194 3.25 -8.80 6.89
N TYR A 195 4.23 -8.03 6.38
CA TYR A 195 4.29 -6.59 6.65
C TYR A 195 3.08 -5.87 6.05
N VAL A 196 2.80 -6.05 4.75
CA VAL A 196 1.68 -5.40 4.07
C VAL A 196 0.37 -5.59 4.83
N ILE A 197 0.07 -6.83 5.25
CA ILE A 197 -1.21 -7.20 5.85
C ILE A 197 -1.29 -6.84 7.34
N LEU A 198 -0.18 -6.87 8.09
CA LEU A 198 -0.20 -6.77 9.56
C LEU A 198 0.50 -5.53 10.15
N ALA A 199 1.17 -4.72 9.33
CA ALA A 199 1.66 -3.42 9.74
C ALA A 199 0.53 -2.38 9.83
N ARG A 200 0.83 -1.19 10.38
CA ARG A 200 -0.10 -0.06 10.39
C ARG A 200 -0.49 0.33 8.96
N GLY A 201 -1.75 0.74 8.77
CA GLY A 201 -2.29 1.13 7.48
C GLY A 201 -3.38 0.18 6.96
N ILE A 202 -3.87 0.53 5.78
CA ILE A 202 -4.84 -0.25 5.00
C ILE A 202 -4.05 -1.16 4.05
N PRO A 203 -4.14 -2.49 4.17
CA PRO A 203 -3.40 -3.40 3.31
C PRO A 203 -3.98 -3.43 1.89
N ILE A 204 -3.12 -3.33 0.88
CA ILE A 204 -3.48 -3.43 -0.54
C ILE A 204 -2.61 -4.51 -1.18
N VAL A 205 -3.26 -5.55 -1.72
CA VAL A 205 -2.61 -6.65 -2.44
C VAL A 205 -3.05 -6.60 -3.90
N TYR A 206 -2.09 -6.54 -4.83
CA TYR A 206 -2.38 -6.53 -6.26
C TYR A 206 -2.76 -7.93 -6.76
N TYR A 207 -3.79 -8.01 -7.62
CA TYR A 207 -4.30 -9.30 -8.09
C TYR A 207 -3.23 -10.09 -8.84
N GLY A 208 -3.24 -11.42 -8.69
CA GLY A 208 -2.23 -12.33 -9.24
C GLY A 208 -1.04 -12.57 -8.30
N THR A 209 -0.82 -11.71 -7.29
CA THR A 209 0.20 -11.93 -6.26
C THR A 209 -0.10 -13.20 -5.46
N GLU A 210 -1.37 -13.49 -5.18
CA GLU A 210 -1.82 -14.72 -4.54
C GLU A 210 -1.59 -15.99 -5.37
N GLN A 211 -1.39 -15.84 -6.69
CA GLN A 211 -1.05 -16.91 -7.62
C GLN A 211 0.45 -16.96 -7.94
N GLY A 212 1.25 -16.03 -7.37
CA GLY A 212 2.68 -15.95 -7.60
C GLY A 212 3.05 -15.46 -9.00
N TYR A 213 2.28 -14.52 -9.55
CA TYR A 213 2.61 -13.88 -10.82
C TYR A 213 3.94 -13.12 -10.75
N ALA A 214 4.66 -13.09 -11.87
CA ALA A 214 6.05 -12.62 -11.94
C ALA A 214 6.35 -11.81 -13.21
N GLY A 215 5.34 -11.21 -13.83
CA GLY A 215 5.52 -10.25 -14.92
C GLY A 215 6.41 -9.05 -14.55
N GLY A 216 7.20 -8.60 -15.52
CA GLY A 216 8.08 -7.42 -15.39
C GLY A 216 7.31 -6.09 -15.43
N ASN A 217 7.88 -5.06 -16.04
CA ASN A 217 7.19 -3.78 -16.24
C ASN A 217 5.91 -3.94 -17.09
N ASP A 218 5.04 -2.92 -17.04
CA ASP A 218 3.89 -2.77 -17.94
C ASP A 218 4.28 -3.08 -19.40
N PRO A 219 3.52 -3.92 -20.13
CA PRO A 219 2.25 -4.55 -19.74
C PRO A 219 2.39 -5.94 -19.09
N ALA A 220 3.61 -6.41 -18.86
CA ALA A 220 3.85 -7.78 -18.42
C ALA A 220 3.30 -8.08 -17.01
N ASN A 221 3.19 -7.08 -16.14
CA ASN A 221 2.56 -7.17 -14.81
C ASN A 221 1.01 -7.11 -14.82
N ARG A 222 0.38 -7.07 -16.00
CA ARG A 222 -1.08 -7.07 -16.17
C ARG A 222 -1.58 -8.41 -16.72
N GLU A 223 -1.03 -9.53 -16.24
CA GLU A 223 -1.44 -10.86 -16.65
C GLU A 223 -2.91 -11.12 -16.32
N ASP A 224 -3.64 -11.84 -17.17
CA ASP A 224 -4.99 -12.26 -16.84
C ASP A 224 -5.01 -13.21 -15.63
N LEU A 225 -6.01 -13.09 -14.75
CA LEU A 225 -6.08 -13.97 -13.56
C LEU A 225 -6.60 -15.37 -13.90
N TRP A 226 -7.44 -15.50 -14.94
CA TRP A 226 -8.11 -16.76 -15.26
C TRP A 226 -7.16 -17.87 -15.72
N ARG A 227 -5.98 -17.57 -16.26
CA ARG A 227 -4.94 -18.61 -16.53
C ARG A 227 -4.53 -19.40 -15.29
N SER A 228 -4.67 -18.83 -14.08
CA SER A 228 -4.39 -19.52 -12.82
C SER A 228 -5.47 -20.54 -12.42
N SER A 229 -6.57 -20.60 -13.19
CA SER A 229 -7.79 -21.33 -12.83
C SER A 229 -8.38 -20.92 -11.48
N PHE A 230 -8.05 -19.71 -10.99
CA PHE A 230 -8.48 -19.18 -9.70
C PHE A 230 -8.16 -20.14 -8.53
N SER A 231 -6.99 -20.79 -8.57
CA SER A 231 -6.62 -21.80 -7.58
C SER A 231 -6.58 -21.23 -6.17
N THR A 232 -7.50 -21.68 -5.32
CA THR A 232 -7.49 -21.36 -3.89
C THR A 232 -6.48 -22.22 -3.12
N ASN A 233 -5.90 -23.26 -3.75
CA ASN A 233 -4.87 -24.10 -3.15
C ASN A 233 -3.45 -23.56 -3.36
N ALA A 234 -3.29 -22.45 -4.09
CA ALA A 234 -1.99 -21.80 -4.25
C ALA A 234 -1.39 -21.43 -2.89
N ASP A 235 -0.08 -21.66 -2.74
CA ASP A 235 0.63 -21.42 -1.48
C ASP A 235 0.49 -19.97 -0.98
N LEU A 236 0.64 -18.99 -1.88
CA LEU A 236 0.48 -17.57 -1.54
C LEU A 236 -0.98 -17.19 -1.25
N TYR A 237 -1.96 -17.81 -1.90
CA TYR A 237 -3.38 -17.66 -1.56
C TYR A 237 -3.66 -18.10 -0.12
N GLN A 238 -3.20 -19.30 0.26
CA GLN A 238 -3.36 -19.83 1.61
C GLN A 238 -2.61 -18.99 2.65
N HIS A 239 -1.43 -18.49 2.29
CA HIS A 239 -0.64 -17.58 3.13
C HIS A 239 -1.40 -16.27 3.42
N ILE A 240 -1.87 -15.58 2.37
CA ILE A 240 -2.67 -14.35 2.50
C ILE A 240 -3.95 -14.62 3.29
N SER A 241 -4.62 -15.75 3.06
CA SER A 241 -5.82 -16.14 3.82
C SER A 241 -5.55 -16.26 5.32
N ARG A 242 -4.42 -16.87 5.72
CA ARG A 242 -4.02 -16.98 7.14
C ARG A 242 -3.67 -15.63 7.75
N LEU A 243 -2.93 -14.78 7.03
CA LEU A 243 -2.61 -13.41 7.49
C LEU A 243 -3.89 -12.58 7.68
N SER A 244 -4.82 -12.63 6.72
CA SER A 244 -6.10 -11.92 6.82
C SER A 244 -6.96 -12.42 7.97
N LYS A 245 -6.98 -13.75 8.23
CA LYS A 245 -7.65 -14.30 9.42
C LYS A 245 -7.02 -13.81 10.71
N ALA A 246 -5.69 -13.78 10.81
CA ALA A 246 -4.98 -13.24 11.96
C ALA A 246 -5.31 -11.76 12.19
N ARG A 247 -5.30 -10.94 11.13
CA ARG A 247 -5.72 -9.53 11.19
C ARG A 247 -7.14 -9.37 11.73
N SER A 248 -8.09 -10.16 11.23
CA SER A 248 -9.49 -10.10 11.66
C SER A 248 -9.68 -10.58 13.11
N ALA A 249 -8.92 -11.59 13.54
CA ALA A 249 -9.00 -12.14 14.90
C ALA A 249 -8.66 -11.10 15.98
N VAL A 250 -7.82 -10.12 15.66
CA VAL A 250 -7.43 -9.03 16.57
C VAL A 250 -8.13 -7.70 16.24
N GLY A 251 -9.33 -7.76 15.66
CA GLY A 251 -10.18 -6.58 15.45
C GLY A 251 -9.83 -5.73 14.22
N GLY A 252 -9.11 -6.28 13.23
CA GLY A 252 -8.89 -5.62 11.94
C GLY A 252 -7.74 -4.60 11.91
N LEU A 253 -7.02 -4.39 13.03
CA LEU A 253 -5.79 -3.59 13.14
C LEU A 253 -5.93 -2.12 12.68
N GLY A 254 -7.08 -1.48 12.93
CA GLY A 254 -7.32 -0.07 12.58
C GLY A 254 -6.59 0.96 13.48
N GLY A 255 -5.95 0.55 14.57
CA GLY A 255 -5.28 1.45 15.51
C GLY A 255 -3.90 1.91 15.07
N ASN A 256 -3.47 3.08 15.56
CA ASN A 256 -2.09 3.56 15.46
C ASN A 256 -1.23 3.00 16.62
N ASP A 257 -1.08 1.67 16.65
CA ASP A 257 -0.54 0.92 17.79
C ASP A 257 0.62 -0.01 17.37
N HIS A 258 1.30 0.33 16.27
CA HIS A 258 2.45 -0.41 15.78
C HIS A 258 3.66 -0.17 16.65
N LYS A 259 4.14 -1.22 17.32
CA LYS A 259 5.32 -1.15 18.20
C LYS A 259 6.46 -2.03 17.67
N HIS A 260 7.59 -1.41 17.35
CA HIS A 260 8.81 -2.13 17.01
C HIS A 260 9.34 -2.91 18.22
N LEU A 261 9.64 -4.20 18.03
CA LEU A 261 10.18 -5.08 19.08
C LEU A 261 11.64 -5.47 18.80
N TYR A 262 11.99 -5.65 17.53
CA TYR A 262 13.32 -6.09 17.12
C TYR A 262 13.58 -5.72 15.65
N SER A 263 14.78 -5.25 15.29
CA SER A 263 15.10 -4.80 13.92
C SER A 263 16.59 -4.93 13.59
N GLN A 264 17.14 -6.14 13.70
CA GLN A 264 18.56 -6.41 13.50
C GLN A 264 18.78 -7.79 12.85
N ASN A 265 20.00 -8.08 12.39
CA ASN A 265 20.41 -9.42 11.95
C ASN A 265 19.47 -10.09 10.94
N SER A 266 19.05 -9.37 9.89
CA SER A 266 18.13 -9.89 8.85
C SER A 266 16.69 -10.16 9.32
N ALA A 267 16.28 -9.65 10.48
CA ALA A 267 14.93 -9.84 11.00
C ALA A 267 14.32 -8.56 11.56
N TYR A 268 13.00 -8.49 11.45
CA TYR A 268 12.18 -7.41 11.94
C TYR A 268 10.93 -7.98 12.62
N ALA A 269 10.73 -7.62 13.89
CA ALA A 269 9.56 -8.00 14.67
C ALA A 269 8.84 -6.78 15.23
N TRP A 270 7.52 -6.84 15.24
CA TRP A 270 6.65 -5.82 15.81
C TRP A 270 5.43 -6.44 16.50
N SER A 271 4.75 -5.65 17.32
CA SER A 271 3.43 -5.99 17.85
C SER A 271 2.36 -4.99 17.43
N ARG A 272 1.11 -5.47 17.47
CA ARG A 272 -0.15 -4.72 17.29
C ARG A 272 -1.19 -5.18 18.30
N ALA A 273 -2.30 -4.45 18.41
CA ALA A 273 -3.43 -4.75 19.29
C ALA A 273 -2.96 -4.96 20.74
N ASP A 274 -2.19 -4.00 21.26
CA ASP A 274 -1.57 -4.06 22.60
C ASP A 274 -0.82 -5.38 22.88
N GLY A 275 -0.13 -5.91 21.87
CA GLY A 275 0.62 -7.17 21.98
C GLY A 275 -0.23 -8.43 21.87
N ASP A 276 -1.49 -8.34 21.44
CA ASP A 276 -2.29 -9.50 21.05
C ASP A 276 -1.82 -10.09 19.72
N LEU A 277 -1.16 -9.30 18.88
CA LEU A 277 -0.48 -9.77 17.68
C LEU A 277 1.01 -9.51 17.79
N ILE A 278 1.82 -10.52 17.49
CA ILE A 278 3.26 -10.40 17.24
C ILE A 278 3.56 -10.92 15.84
N VAL A 279 4.36 -10.19 15.10
CA VAL A 279 4.83 -10.60 13.78
C VAL A 279 6.35 -10.60 13.77
N LEU A 280 6.96 -11.68 13.30
CA LEU A 280 8.37 -11.80 13.01
C LEU A 280 8.54 -12.03 11.50
N THR A 281 9.25 -11.12 10.86
CA THR A 281 9.64 -11.24 9.46
C THR A 281 11.16 -11.26 9.32
N LEU A 282 11.63 -11.79 8.21
CA LEU A 282 13.03 -11.99 7.90
C LEU A 282 13.29 -11.74 6.41
N ASN A 283 14.53 -11.37 6.08
CA ASN A 283 15.03 -11.32 4.70
C ASN A 283 16.07 -12.42 4.41
N ARG A 284 16.02 -13.56 5.11
CA ARG A 284 16.95 -14.68 4.89
C ARG A 284 16.69 -15.45 3.59
N GLY A 285 15.42 -15.54 3.18
CA GLY A 285 14.98 -16.28 2.00
C GLY A 285 14.82 -17.78 2.25
N GLN A 286 14.44 -18.51 1.21
CA GLN A 286 14.11 -19.93 1.28
C GLN A 286 15.30 -20.76 1.80
N GLY A 287 15.00 -21.83 2.56
CA GLY A 287 16.00 -22.81 3.01
C GLY A 287 16.70 -22.52 4.35
N TYR A 288 16.44 -21.37 4.96
CA TYR A 288 16.99 -21.03 6.28
C TYR A 288 16.01 -21.37 7.39
N SER A 289 16.50 -21.96 8.48
CA SER A 289 15.71 -22.16 9.70
C SER A 289 16.53 -21.72 10.90
N GLY A 290 15.88 -21.27 11.94
CA GLY A 290 16.57 -20.71 13.09
C GLY A 290 15.61 -20.16 14.13
N GLN A 291 16.12 -19.27 14.96
CA GLN A 291 15.37 -18.66 16.05
C GLN A 291 15.84 -17.23 16.27
N TYR A 292 14.90 -16.34 16.56
CA TYR A 292 15.16 -14.99 17.06
C TYR A 292 14.52 -14.82 18.43
N CYS A 293 15.26 -14.21 19.36
CA CYS A 293 14.77 -13.89 20.68
C CYS A 293 14.70 -12.39 20.87
N PHE A 294 13.57 -11.90 21.39
CA PHE A 294 13.32 -10.48 21.61
C PHE A 294 12.34 -10.27 22.76
N ASN A 295 12.29 -9.05 23.30
CA ASN A 295 11.36 -8.70 24.37
C ASN A 295 10.04 -8.18 23.77
N THR A 296 8.94 -8.79 24.18
CA THR A 296 7.58 -8.44 23.72
C THR A 296 6.95 -7.30 24.52
N GLY A 297 7.49 -7.01 25.71
CA GLY A 297 6.88 -6.14 26.72
C GLY A 297 5.63 -6.73 27.38
N LYS A 298 5.36 -8.03 27.20
CA LYS A 298 4.22 -8.74 27.79
C LYS A 298 4.74 -9.93 28.57
N ASN A 299 4.60 -9.91 29.89
CA ASN A 299 5.13 -10.96 30.77
C ASN A 299 4.16 -12.15 30.80
N ASN A 300 4.71 -13.38 30.76
CA ASN A 300 3.94 -14.62 30.89
C ASN A 300 2.73 -14.71 29.95
N LYS A 301 2.80 -14.07 28.79
CA LYS A 301 1.71 -14.06 27.82
C LYS A 301 1.92 -15.19 26.82
N THR A 302 0.83 -15.84 26.43
CA THR A 302 0.83 -16.96 25.49
C THR A 302 0.12 -16.56 24.21
N TRP A 303 0.68 -16.99 23.09
CA TRP A 303 0.13 -16.79 21.76
C TRP A 303 0.08 -18.11 20.99
N ASP A 304 -0.94 -18.29 20.18
CA ASP A 304 -1.07 -19.36 19.20
C ASP A 304 -0.29 -19.00 17.93
N LYS A 305 0.38 -19.98 17.34
CA LYS A 305 1.01 -19.81 16.02
C LYS A 305 -0.04 -19.80 14.91
N VAL A 306 -0.03 -18.75 14.09
CA VAL A 306 -0.88 -18.66 12.89
C VAL A 306 -0.41 -19.62 11.80
N PHE A 307 0.89 -19.89 11.74
CA PHE A 307 1.50 -20.85 10.83
C PHE A 307 1.91 -22.11 11.60
N GLY A 308 1.29 -23.24 11.24
CA GLY A 308 1.55 -24.53 11.91
C GLY A 308 0.68 -24.72 13.16
N SER A 309 1.20 -25.45 14.14
CA SER A 309 0.53 -25.77 15.39
C SER A 309 1.39 -25.43 16.60
N GLY A 310 0.73 -25.21 17.74
CA GLY A 310 1.37 -24.95 19.03
C GLY A 310 1.35 -23.49 19.45
N THR A 311 1.89 -23.26 20.63
CA THR A 311 1.91 -21.96 21.31
C THR A 311 3.33 -21.48 21.53
N VAL A 312 3.46 -20.18 21.77
CA VAL A 312 4.69 -19.54 22.23
C VAL A 312 4.34 -18.72 23.47
N THR A 313 5.14 -18.81 24.53
CA THR A 313 4.91 -18.09 25.78
C THR A 313 6.14 -17.26 26.12
N SER A 314 5.94 -15.98 26.46
CA SER A 314 7.01 -15.13 26.97
C SER A 314 7.34 -15.47 28.43
N ASP A 315 8.58 -15.23 28.84
CA ASP A 315 8.98 -15.40 30.24
C ASP A 315 8.46 -14.28 31.15
N GLY A 316 8.86 -14.32 32.44
CA GLY A 316 8.47 -13.30 33.43
C GLY A 316 9.01 -11.89 33.16
N ASN A 317 9.97 -11.74 32.24
CA ASN A 317 10.53 -10.47 31.81
C ASN A 317 10.01 -10.05 30.42
N GLY A 318 9.09 -10.83 29.84
CA GLY A 318 8.52 -10.59 28.52
C GLY A 318 9.40 -11.06 27.35
N GLN A 319 10.50 -11.76 27.62
CA GLN A 319 11.37 -12.31 26.58
C GLN A 319 10.70 -13.51 25.91
N VAL A 320 10.77 -13.57 24.58
CA VAL A 320 10.30 -14.70 23.78
C VAL A 320 11.38 -15.12 22.79
N CYS A 321 11.41 -16.41 22.45
CA CYS A 321 12.24 -16.95 21.39
C CYS A 321 11.36 -17.63 20.34
N VAL A 322 11.31 -17.08 19.14
CA VAL A 322 10.44 -17.53 18.05
C VAL A 322 11.29 -18.24 17.00
N SER A 323 11.04 -19.54 16.82
CA SER A 323 11.67 -20.34 15.78
C SER A 323 10.93 -20.20 14.46
N TYR A 324 11.67 -20.06 13.37
CA TYR A 324 11.15 -19.98 12.01
C TYR A 324 11.73 -21.10 11.14
N THR A 325 11.01 -21.49 10.11
CA THR A 325 11.41 -22.54 9.17
C THR A 325 11.35 -22.05 7.73
N ASN A 326 12.27 -22.51 6.88
CA ASN A 326 12.32 -22.21 5.44
C ASN A 326 12.31 -20.70 5.10
N GLY A 327 12.78 -19.85 6.01
CA GLY A 327 12.80 -18.40 5.86
C GLY A 327 11.42 -17.75 5.85
N GLU A 328 10.37 -18.46 6.25
CA GLU A 328 9.01 -17.92 6.30
C GLU A 328 8.79 -17.02 7.52
N PRO A 329 7.84 -16.07 7.46
CA PRO A 329 7.49 -15.26 8.62
C PRO A 329 6.78 -16.10 9.68
N GLU A 330 6.83 -15.65 10.92
CA GLU A 330 6.05 -16.19 12.03
C GLU A 330 5.07 -15.13 12.52
N VAL A 331 3.81 -15.51 12.71
CA VAL A 331 2.76 -14.64 13.25
C VAL A 331 2.12 -15.34 14.43
N LEU A 332 2.01 -14.62 15.53
CA LEU A 332 1.48 -15.10 16.79
C LEU A 332 0.26 -14.25 17.17
N VAL A 333 -0.85 -14.89 17.53
CA VAL A 333 -2.09 -14.24 17.98
C VAL A 333 -2.37 -14.70 19.41
N ALA A 334 -2.79 -13.80 20.30
CA ALA A 334 -3.05 -14.13 21.70
C ALA A 334 -4.01 -15.33 21.79
N SER A 335 -3.64 -16.33 22.60
CA SER A 335 -4.49 -17.48 22.82
C SER A 335 -5.78 -17.04 23.52
N SER A 336 -6.90 -17.66 23.14
CA SER A 336 -8.23 -17.36 23.70
C SER A 336 -8.38 -17.79 25.15
#